data_AF-A0A3D0NF08-F1
#
_entry.id   AF-A0A3D0NF08-F1
#
_cell.length_a   1.000
_cell.length_b   1.000
_cell.length_c   1.000
_cell.angle_alpha   90.00
_cell.angle_beta   90.00
_cell.angle_gamma   90.00
#
_symmetry.space_group_name_H-M   'P 1'
#
loop_
_entity.id
_entity.type
_entity.pdbx_description
1 polymer ?
#
loop_
_entity_poly.entity_id
_entity_poly.type
_entity_poly.pdbx_seq_one_letter_code
_entity_poly.pdbx_strand_id
1 'polypeptide(L)'
;MSQINEIKLSRESRGFSNMIGNLNSKRIQRWNSLSALIALWVGLIALPVVSLSQDSQEQVEENLIERLEATIPYDEITVKADDDTEEVIQLELLDFAGRKTPELKTSGKLEIRLLGNPDDVYEVFWRDIVKIRLYEDIMIDEVNGYIDSLKFDEAFDYLLFLRAEYTNLPGTEEVLARYQFSQGAAWLKQGRDLEALSLLESLHENYPEYVFDAGPDTAKTKLNEAADAVLKSYLSDQKIVLARRFSQRLIKTHGV
;
A
#
# COMPACT_ATOMS: atom_id res chain seq x y z
N MET A 1 39.46 25.58 1.90
CA MET A 1 39.89 24.40 1.13
C MET A 1 38.92 23.30 1.46
N SER A 2 37.90 23.11 0.62
CA SER A 2 36.90 22.04 0.79
C SER A 2 37.56 20.72 0.42
N GLN A 3 37.53 19.75 1.32
CA GLN A 3 37.94 18.39 0.99
C GLN A 3 36.82 17.77 0.14
N ILE A 4 37.12 17.43 -1.11
CA ILE A 4 36.21 16.73 -2.01
C ILE A 4 36.46 15.25 -1.80
N ASN A 5 35.51 14.56 -1.19
CA ASN A 5 35.59 13.11 -0.97
C ASN A 5 34.96 12.39 -2.16
N GLU A 6 35.82 11.87 -3.05
CA GLU A 6 35.42 10.96 -4.12
C GLU A 6 35.16 9.58 -3.50
N ILE A 7 33.91 9.07 -3.56
CA ILE A 7 33.60 7.72 -3.07
C ILE A 7 34.27 6.72 -4.01
N LYS A 8 35.37 6.12 -3.55
CA LYS A 8 36.05 5.02 -4.22
C LYS A 8 35.98 3.79 -3.32
N LEU A 9 35.00 2.92 -3.54
CA LEU A 9 34.83 1.68 -2.78
C LEU A 9 35.93 0.68 -3.19
N SER A 10 36.89 0.47 -2.29
CA SER A 10 37.95 -0.53 -2.44
C SER A 10 38.12 -1.34 -1.14
N ARG A 11 37.46 -2.50 -1.13
CA ARG A 11 38.02 -3.83 -0.82
C ARG A 11 38.80 -4.00 0.50
N GLU A 12 38.11 -4.52 1.52
CA GLU A 12 38.66 -5.58 2.38
C GLU A 12 37.65 -6.71 2.52
N SER A 13 37.97 -7.85 1.90
CA SER A 13 37.23 -9.09 2.03
C SER A 13 37.73 -9.88 3.24
N ARG A 14 36.80 -10.31 4.10
CA ARG A 14 36.99 -11.53 4.89
C ARG A 14 35.77 -12.39 4.70
N GLY A 15 35.98 -13.44 3.92
CA GLY A 15 34.97 -14.44 3.65
C GLY A 15 34.66 -15.29 4.87
N PHE A 16 33.44 -15.79 4.91
CA PHE A 16 33.12 -17.05 5.57
C PHE A 16 32.19 -17.83 4.66
N SER A 17 32.70 -18.96 4.17
CA SER A 17 31.95 -20.01 3.50
C SER A 17 32.04 -21.27 4.36
N ASN A 18 30.92 -22.01 4.40
CA ASN A 18 30.72 -23.38 4.84
C ASN A 18 30.70 -23.68 6.35
N MET A 19 29.59 -24.26 6.83
CA MET A 19 29.54 -25.67 7.24
C MET A 19 28.13 -26.15 7.66
N ILE A 20 27.59 -27.09 6.87
CA ILE A 20 27.05 -28.42 7.23
C ILE A 20 26.15 -28.56 8.48
N GLY A 21 24.98 -29.17 8.29
CA GLY A 21 24.18 -29.76 9.39
C GLY A 21 22.96 -30.58 8.97
N ASN A 22 23.15 -31.57 8.09
CA ASN A 22 22.14 -32.60 7.79
C ASN A 22 21.96 -33.53 9.01
N LEU A 23 20.75 -33.67 9.53
CA LEU A 23 20.40 -34.78 10.45
C LEU A 23 18.97 -35.26 10.18
N ASN A 24 18.93 -36.35 9.43
CA ASN A 24 17.80 -37.24 9.20
C ASN A 24 17.89 -38.38 10.24
N SER A 25 16.84 -38.66 11.03
CA SER A 25 16.55 -40.05 11.45
C SER A 25 15.20 -40.24 12.17
N LYS A 26 14.42 -41.16 11.59
CA LYS A 26 13.69 -42.28 12.22
C LYS A 26 12.52 -42.01 13.18
N ARG A 27 11.32 -42.09 12.59
CA ARG A 27 10.26 -43.11 12.82
C ARG A 27 10.30 -43.91 14.14
N ILE A 28 9.14 -43.94 14.81
CA ILE A 28 8.47 -45.01 15.62
C ILE A 28 7.30 -44.27 16.31
N GLN A 29 6.04 -44.70 16.43
CA GLN A 29 5.36 -45.97 16.19
C GLN A 29 3.84 -45.73 16.36
N ARG A 30 3.05 -46.43 15.53
CA ARG A 30 1.58 -46.39 15.48
C ARG A 30 0.97 -47.09 16.69
N TRP A 31 -0.10 -46.56 17.27
CA TRP A 31 -1.12 -47.34 17.99
C TRP A 31 -2.52 -47.01 17.47
N ASN A 32 -3.29 -48.06 17.26
CA ASN A 32 -4.57 -48.10 16.56
C ASN A 32 -5.76 -47.78 17.49
N SER A 33 -6.78 -47.13 16.91
CA SER A 33 -8.24 -47.29 17.04
C SER A 33 -8.86 -47.83 18.35
N LEU A 34 -9.88 -47.14 18.88
CA LEU A 34 -11.28 -47.60 18.80
C LEU A 34 -12.30 -46.57 19.31
N SER A 35 -13.49 -46.71 18.74
CA SER A 35 -14.69 -45.89 18.69
C SER A 35 -15.54 -45.76 19.97
N ALA A 36 -16.34 -44.68 19.97
CA ALA A 36 -17.76 -44.58 20.37
C ALA A 36 -18.18 -44.38 21.85
N LEU A 37 -18.70 -43.15 22.08
CA LEU A 37 -19.98 -42.76 22.70
C LEU A 37 -20.34 -43.22 24.13
N ILE A 38 -20.61 -42.24 25.03
CA ILE A 38 -21.93 -41.94 25.66
C ILE A 38 -21.76 -40.97 26.85
N ALA A 39 -22.78 -40.10 27.04
CA ALA A 39 -23.21 -39.38 28.25
C ALA A 39 -22.64 -37.98 28.56
N LEU A 40 -23.34 -36.98 28.00
CA LEU A 40 -24.16 -36.01 28.74
C LEU A 40 -23.66 -35.61 30.15
N TRP A 41 -22.96 -34.48 30.23
CA TRP A 41 -22.83 -33.68 31.44
C TRP A 41 -23.27 -32.25 31.14
N VAL A 42 -24.47 -31.90 31.61
CA VAL A 42 -24.91 -30.52 31.76
C VAL A 42 -24.19 -29.99 33.00
N GLY A 43 -23.02 -29.41 32.79
CA GLY A 43 -22.28 -28.65 33.78
C GLY A 43 -22.26 -27.19 33.35
N LEU A 44 -23.11 -26.38 33.98
CA LEU A 44 -23.14 -24.93 33.85
C LEU A 44 -21.83 -24.36 34.45
N ILE A 45 -20.78 -24.28 33.63
CA ILE A 45 -19.57 -23.53 33.97
C ILE A 45 -19.79 -22.12 33.43
N ALA A 46 -20.13 -21.20 34.33
CA ALA A 46 -19.95 -19.78 34.08
C ALA A 46 -18.45 -19.51 33.96
N LEU A 47 -17.93 -19.59 32.73
CA LEU A 47 -16.60 -19.09 32.44
C LEU A 47 -16.67 -17.56 32.53
N PRO A 48 -15.88 -16.89 33.39
CA PRO A 48 -15.63 -15.48 33.17
C PRO A 48 -14.99 -15.39 31.79
N VAL A 49 -15.67 -14.72 30.86
CA VAL A 49 -15.03 -14.24 29.64
C VAL A 49 -13.95 -13.28 30.15
N VAL A 50 -12.73 -13.80 30.27
CA VAL A 50 -11.56 -12.98 30.50
C VAL A 50 -11.44 -12.15 29.24
N SER A 51 -11.79 -10.87 29.33
CA SER A 51 -11.47 -9.85 28.34
C SER A 51 -9.97 -9.64 28.31
N LEU A 52 -9.23 -10.63 27.80
CA LEU A 52 -7.85 -10.49 27.36
C LEU A 52 -7.92 -10.16 25.87
N SER A 53 -7.20 -9.10 25.48
CA SER A 53 -6.90 -8.67 24.09
C SER A 53 -7.78 -7.58 23.44
N GLN A 54 -8.31 -6.62 24.21
CA GLN A 54 -8.74 -5.35 23.60
C GLN A 54 -7.61 -4.29 23.59
N ASP A 55 -6.76 -4.29 24.63
CA ASP A 55 -5.65 -3.33 24.78
C ASP A 55 -4.53 -3.48 23.74
N SER A 56 -4.35 -4.67 23.16
CA SER A 56 -3.25 -4.96 22.23
C SER A 56 -3.53 -4.59 20.77
N GLN A 57 -4.77 -4.21 20.43
CA GLN A 57 -5.11 -3.73 19.08
C GLN A 57 -5.11 -2.19 19.02
N GLU A 58 -5.45 -1.49 20.10
CA GLU A 58 -5.45 -0.01 20.15
C GLU A 58 -4.04 0.61 20.24
N GLN A 59 -3.02 -0.12 20.69
CA GLN A 59 -1.66 0.43 20.87
C GLN A 59 -0.73 0.32 19.64
N VAL A 60 -1.16 -0.32 18.55
CA VAL A 60 -0.34 -0.48 17.33
C VAL A 60 -0.78 0.47 16.21
N GLU A 61 -1.94 1.10 16.35
CA GLU A 61 -2.41 2.22 15.52
C GLU A 61 -1.74 3.53 15.98
N GLU A 62 -0.41 3.47 16.14
CA GLU A 62 0.46 4.64 16.25
C GLU A 62 0.19 5.51 15.02
N ASN A 63 -0.44 6.66 15.28
CA ASN A 63 -1.05 7.58 14.32
C ASN A 63 -0.16 7.75 13.08
N LEU A 64 -0.51 7.10 11.96
CA LEU A 64 0.28 7.14 10.73
C LEU A 64 0.56 8.58 10.32
N ILE A 65 -0.41 9.48 10.51
CA ILE A 65 -0.26 10.90 10.25
C ILE A 65 0.84 11.51 11.13
N GLU A 66 0.86 11.21 12.44
CA GLU A 66 1.93 11.68 13.35
C GLU A 66 3.31 11.15 12.91
N ARG A 67 3.39 9.89 12.48
CA ARG A 67 4.63 9.32 11.93
C ARG A 67 5.06 10.02 10.65
N LEU A 68 4.13 10.32 9.74
CA LEU A 68 4.40 11.04 8.50
C LEU A 68 4.85 12.48 8.77
N GLU A 69 4.19 13.18 9.69
CA GLU A 69 4.56 14.52 10.15
C GLU A 69 5.95 14.56 10.80
N ALA A 70 6.35 13.52 11.52
CA ALA A 70 7.67 13.41 12.15
C ALA A 70 8.78 12.94 11.19
N THR A 71 8.41 12.44 10.00
CA THR A 71 9.38 11.91 9.04
C THR A 71 10.09 13.04 8.31
N ILE A 72 11.43 12.95 8.24
CA ILE A 72 12.23 13.90 7.46
C ILE A 72 12.10 13.55 5.97
N PRO A 73 11.66 14.46 5.09
CA PRO A 73 11.58 14.21 3.66
C PRO A 73 12.94 13.87 3.05
N TYR A 74 12.96 12.91 2.13
CA TYR A 74 14.18 12.45 1.46
C TYR A 74 13.91 12.03 0.02
N ASP A 75 14.93 12.15 -0.82
CA ASP A 75 14.92 11.63 -2.18
C ASP A 75 15.73 10.33 -2.25
N GLU A 76 15.51 9.52 -3.28
CA GLU A 76 16.28 8.30 -3.54
C GLU A 76 16.91 8.32 -4.93
N ILE A 77 18.15 7.85 -5.02
CA ILE A 77 18.76 7.46 -6.29
C ILE A 77 19.11 5.99 -6.26
N THR A 78 18.89 5.32 -7.38
CA THR A 78 19.39 3.97 -7.62
C THR A 78 20.61 4.08 -8.51
N VAL A 79 21.75 3.57 -8.05
CA VAL A 79 23.02 3.60 -8.78
C VAL A 79 23.53 2.20 -9.08
N LYS A 80 24.23 2.06 -10.20
CA LYS A 80 24.97 0.82 -10.52
C LYS A 80 26.17 0.71 -9.61
N ALA A 81 26.20 -0.33 -8.80
CA ALA A 81 27.33 -0.74 -8.00
C ALA A 81 28.17 -1.79 -8.76
N ASP A 82 29.20 -2.33 -8.09
CA ASP A 82 30.05 -3.38 -8.66
C ASP A 82 29.24 -4.66 -8.94
N ASP A 83 29.71 -5.47 -9.90
CA ASP A 83 29.12 -6.77 -10.29
C ASP A 83 27.64 -6.73 -10.71
N ASP A 84 27.21 -5.66 -11.40
CA ASP A 84 25.86 -5.51 -11.97
C ASP A 84 24.75 -5.47 -10.89
N THR A 85 25.12 -5.08 -9.67
CA THR A 85 24.19 -4.85 -8.57
C THR A 85 23.73 -3.39 -8.54
N GLU A 86 22.51 -3.14 -8.06
CA GLU A 86 21.96 -1.80 -7.90
C GLU A 86 21.90 -1.46 -6.40
N GLU A 87 22.33 -0.27 -6.04
CA GLU A 87 22.26 0.26 -4.67
C GLU A 87 21.31 1.44 -4.62
N VAL A 88 20.41 1.45 -3.63
CA VAL A 88 19.48 2.56 -3.38
C VAL A 88 20.07 3.44 -2.28
N ILE A 89 20.23 4.72 -2.57
CA ILE A 89 20.85 5.70 -1.68
C ILE A 89 19.81 6.77 -1.35
N GLN A 90 19.60 7.02 -0.05
CA GLN A 90 18.73 8.08 0.47
C GLN A 90 19.50 9.40 0.63
N LEU A 91 18.90 10.47 0.15
CA LEU A 91 19.52 11.79 -0.01
C LEU A 91 18.68 12.87 0.65
N GLU A 92 19.31 14.01 0.94
CA GLU A 92 18.56 15.26 1.06
C GLU A 92 17.82 15.58 -0.25
N LEU A 93 16.76 16.39 -0.16
CA LEU A 93 15.96 16.79 -1.31
C LEU A 93 16.82 17.44 -2.40
N LEU A 94 16.76 16.86 -3.60
CA LEU A 94 17.46 17.32 -4.79
C LEU A 94 16.83 18.64 -5.31
N ASP A 95 17.66 19.63 -5.63
CA ASP A 95 17.19 20.91 -6.16
C ASP A 95 16.91 20.82 -7.68
N PHE A 96 15.86 20.08 -8.03
CA PHE A 96 15.35 20.02 -9.39
C PHE A 96 14.22 21.01 -9.63
N ALA A 97 14.25 21.64 -10.80
CA ALA A 97 13.29 22.65 -11.19
C ALA A 97 11.85 22.12 -11.10
N GLY A 98 11.06 22.71 -10.20
CA GLY A 98 9.66 22.36 -9.99
C GLY A 98 9.43 20.95 -9.42
N ARG A 99 10.43 20.37 -8.74
CA ARG A 99 10.35 19.02 -8.14
C ARG A 99 9.92 17.96 -9.16
N LYS A 100 10.58 18.00 -10.33
CA LYS A 100 10.39 17.03 -11.40
C LYS A 100 11.69 16.31 -11.70
N THR A 101 11.62 15.00 -11.80
CA THR A 101 12.75 14.16 -12.18
C THR A 101 13.20 14.55 -13.60
N PRO A 102 14.47 14.96 -13.79
CA PRO A 102 14.98 15.28 -15.11
C PRO A 102 15.19 14.01 -15.93
N GLU A 103 15.28 14.15 -17.25
CA GLU A 103 15.82 13.07 -18.08
C GLU A 103 17.25 12.73 -17.64
N LEU A 104 17.51 11.43 -17.49
CA LEU A 104 18.83 10.95 -17.09
C LEU A 104 19.88 11.35 -18.13
N LYS A 105 20.94 12.00 -17.65
CA LYS A 105 22.03 12.45 -18.50
C LYS A 105 23.03 11.33 -18.75
N THR A 106 23.72 11.37 -19.89
CA THR A 106 24.76 10.39 -20.23
C THR A 106 26.16 10.81 -19.79
N SER A 107 26.32 12.06 -19.32
CA SER A 107 27.61 12.62 -18.92
C SER A 107 27.46 13.66 -17.82
N GLY A 108 28.60 13.99 -17.18
CA GLY A 108 28.66 14.89 -16.04
C GLY A 108 28.46 14.18 -14.71
N LYS A 109 28.39 14.98 -13.66
CA LYS A 109 28.19 14.53 -12.28
C LYS A 109 26.94 15.21 -11.70
N LEU A 110 26.28 14.51 -10.77
CA LEU A 110 25.23 15.03 -9.90
C LEU A 110 25.85 15.20 -8.52
N GLU A 111 25.77 16.40 -7.96
CA GLU A 111 26.12 16.66 -6.56
C GLU A 111 24.96 16.22 -5.68
N ILE A 112 25.27 15.46 -4.63
CA ILE A 112 24.30 14.92 -3.68
C ILE A 112 24.78 15.11 -2.25
N ARG A 113 23.84 15.08 -1.31
CA ARG A 113 24.10 14.97 0.13
C ARG A 113 23.36 13.77 0.66
N LEU A 114 24.05 12.92 1.40
CA LEU A 114 23.42 11.74 2.01
C LEU A 114 22.56 12.18 3.17
N LEU A 115 21.38 11.58 3.33
CA LEU A 115 20.46 11.94 4.43
C LEU A 115 21.11 11.81 5.82
N GLY A 116 21.96 10.79 6.01
CA GLY A 116 22.69 10.56 7.27
C GLY A 116 24.00 11.33 7.42
N ASN A 117 24.49 11.99 6.38
CA ASN A 117 25.71 12.80 6.43
C ASN A 117 25.59 14.03 5.51
N PRO A 118 24.77 15.02 5.89
CA PRO A 118 24.43 16.15 5.04
C PRO A 118 25.54 17.20 4.90
N ASP A 119 26.52 17.20 5.81
CA ASP A 119 27.62 18.17 5.79
C ASP A 119 28.60 17.92 4.62
N ASP A 120 28.60 16.69 4.09
CA ASP A 120 29.47 16.28 2.99
C ASP A 120 28.72 16.29 1.65
N VAL A 121 29.33 16.95 0.65
CA VAL A 121 28.86 16.89 -0.74
C VAL A 121 29.59 15.78 -1.46
N TYR A 122 28.83 14.84 -2.02
CA TYR A 122 29.33 13.75 -2.84
C TYR A 122 28.99 13.98 -4.30
N GLU A 123 29.77 13.40 -5.20
CA GLU A 123 29.52 13.45 -6.63
C GLU A 123 29.24 12.05 -7.18
N VAL A 124 28.13 11.89 -7.89
CA VAL A 124 27.77 10.65 -8.60
C VAL A 124 27.77 10.92 -10.09
N PHE A 125 28.37 10.04 -10.89
CA PHE A 125 28.30 10.19 -12.34
C PHE A 125 26.88 9.90 -12.84
N TRP A 126 26.34 10.79 -13.68
CA TRP A 126 24.99 10.63 -14.22
C TRP A 126 24.76 9.29 -14.94
N ARG A 127 25.79 8.79 -15.63
CA ARG A 127 25.74 7.51 -16.36
C ARG A 127 25.55 6.29 -15.45
N ASP A 128 25.88 6.42 -14.17
CA ASP A 128 25.80 5.35 -13.19
C ASP A 128 24.44 5.37 -12.45
N ILE A 129 23.64 6.43 -12.62
CA ILE A 129 22.29 6.54 -12.07
C ILE A 129 21.31 5.77 -12.96
N VAL A 130 20.63 4.79 -12.36
CA VAL A 130 19.59 3.96 -13.01
C VAL A 130 18.21 4.59 -12.86
N LYS A 131 17.92 5.12 -11.68
CA LYS A 131 16.61 5.69 -11.33
C LYS A 131 16.79 6.82 -10.32
N ILE A 132 15.91 7.81 -10.41
CA ILE A 132 15.74 8.83 -9.38
C ILE A 132 14.28 8.77 -8.96
N ARG A 133 14.02 8.77 -7.66
CA ARG A 133 12.70 8.92 -7.06
C ARG A 133 12.74 10.13 -6.15
N LEU A 134 11.88 11.09 -6.41
CA LEU A 134 11.71 12.21 -5.50
C LEU A 134 10.79 11.80 -4.36
N TYR A 135 10.85 12.51 -3.24
CA TYR A 135 9.99 12.27 -2.08
C TYR A 135 8.51 12.19 -2.46
N GLU A 136 8.09 13.05 -3.39
CA GLU A 136 6.78 13.05 -4.02
C GLU A 136 6.40 11.69 -4.64
N ASP A 137 7.30 11.09 -5.41
CA ASP A 137 7.09 9.77 -6.02
C ASP A 137 7.05 8.68 -4.94
N ILE A 138 7.91 8.79 -3.93
CA ILE A 138 7.99 7.84 -2.81
C ILE A 138 6.67 7.80 -2.07
N MET A 139 6.10 8.96 -1.74
CA MET A 139 4.82 9.04 -1.04
C MET A 139 3.68 8.40 -1.83
N ILE A 140 3.59 8.66 -3.13
CA ILE A 140 2.56 8.05 -4.00
C ILE A 140 2.74 6.52 -4.06
N ASP A 141 3.98 6.03 -4.15
CA ASP A 141 4.28 4.61 -4.14
C ASP A 141 3.92 3.95 -2.79
N GLU A 142 4.10 4.64 -1.66
CA GLU A 142 3.71 4.14 -0.35
C GLU A 142 2.20 3.96 -0.21
N VAL A 143 1.40 4.95 -0.64
CA VAL A 143 -0.06 4.82 -0.70
C VAL A 143 -0.47 3.62 -1.57
N ASN A 144 0.17 3.47 -2.73
CA ASN A 144 -0.07 2.33 -3.61
C ASN A 144 0.25 0.99 -2.92
N GLY A 145 1.35 0.93 -2.17
CA GLY A 145 1.73 -0.25 -1.40
C GLY A 145 0.70 -0.61 -0.31
N TYR A 146 0.12 0.39 0.36
CA TYR A 146 -0.99 0.15 1.31
C TYR A 146 -2.23 -0.38 0.60
N ILE A 147 -2.61 0.19 -0.55
CA ILE A 147 -3.74 -0.29 -1.37
C ILE A 147 -3.52 -1.75 -1.79
N ASP A 148 -2.32 -2.09 -2.30
CA ASP A 148 -1.96 -3.44 -2.73
C ASP A 148 -2.02 -4.46 -1.59
N SER A 149 -1.67 -3.99 -0.39
CA SER A 149 -1.71 -4.78 0.84
C SER A 149 -3.10 -4.85 1.47
N LEU A 150 -4.13 -4.26 0.84
CA LEU A 150 -5.50 -4.13 1.35
C LEU A 150 -5.59 -3.40 2.71
N LYS A 151 -4.59 -2.56 3.00
CA LYS A 151 -4.47 -1.72 4.18
C LYS A 151 -5.14 -0.37 3.93
N PHE A 152 -6.46 -0.41 3.83
CA PHE A 152 -7.25 0.75 3.37
C PHE A 152 -7.35 1.87 4.41
N ASP A 153 -7.21 1.57 5.69
CA ASP A 153 -7.24 2.59 6.74
C ASP A 153 -5.93 3.40 6.70
N GLU A 154 -4.77 2.73 6.63
CA GLU A 154 -3.48 3.38 6.45
C GLU A 154 -3.40 4.15 5.11
N ALA A 155 -3.90 3.59 4.02
CA ALA A 155 -3.96 4.29 2.74
C ALA A 155 -4.80 5.57 2.83
N PHE A 156 -5.92 5.55 3.57
CA PHE A 156 -6.77 6.71 3.77
C PHE A 156 -6.09 7.80 4.59
N ASP A 157 -5.49 7.44 5.72
CA ASP A 157 -4.76 8.38 6.57
C ASP A 157 -3.61 9.04 5.81
N TYR A 158 -2.90 8.27 4.99
CA TYR A 158 -1.86 8.79 4.11
C TYR A 158 -2.43 9.76 3.07
N LEU A 159 -3.55 9.44 2.42
CA LEU A 159 -4.22 10.35 1.49
C LEU A 159 -4.72 11.64 2.17
N LEU A 160 -5.16 11.57 3.42
CA LEU A 160 -5.51 12.74 4.22
C LEU A 160 -4.28 13.62 4.48
N PHE A 161 -3.16 13.02 4.85
CA PHE A 161 -1.89 13.72 5.02
C PHE A 161 -1.45 14.41 3.71
N LEU A 162 -1.46 13.68 2.59
CA LEU A 162 -1.11 14.25 1.28
C LEU A 162 -1.99 15.45 0.92
N ARG A 163 -3.29 15.34 1.16
CA ARG A 163 -4.24 16.43 0.91
C ARG A 163 -3.99 17.65 1.80
N ALA A 164 -3.57 17.45 3.05
CA ALA A 164 -3.32 18.52 4.00
C ALA A 164 -2.01 19.25 3.69
N GLU A 165 -0.93 18.51 3.44
CA GLU A 165 0.43 19.05 3.33
C GLU A 165 0.83 19.40 1.89
N TYR A 166 0.28 18.69 0.89
CA TYR A 166 0.71 18.81 -0.51
C TYR A 166 -0.45 19.17 -1.43
N THR A 167 -0.60 20.47 -1.69
CA THR A 167 -1.60 20.96 -2.64
C THR A 167 -1.21 20.59 -4.08
N ASN A 168 -2.07 19.83 -4.77
CA ASN A 168 -1.92 19.43 -6.18
C ASN A 168 -0.65 18.61 -6.49
N LEU A 169 -0.21 17.76 -5.55
CA LEU A 169 0.85 16.80 -5.81
C LEU A 169 0.47 15.89 -7.00
N PRO A 170 1.25 15.85 -8.11
CA PRO A 170 0.97 14.97 -9.22
C PRO A 170 0.88 13.50 -8.79
N GLY A 171 -0.05 12.73 -9.35
CA GLY A 171 -0.27 11.33 -8.96
C GLY A 171 -1.31 11.14 -7.86
N THR A 172 -1.66 12.19 -7.10
CA THR A 172 -2.61 12.09 -5.96
C THR A 172 -4.02 11.71 -6.42
N GLU A 173 -4.48 12.28 -7.53
CA GLU A 173 -5.81 12.00 -8.09
C GLU A 173 -5.88 10.56 -8.60
N GLU A 174 -4.82 10.10 -9.27
CA GLU A 174 -4.71 8.74 -9.79
C GLU A 174 -4.71 7.70 -8.66
N VAL A 175 -3.97 7.93 -7.58
CA VAL A 175 -3.94 7.02 -6.44
C VAL A 175 -5.22 7.08 -5.61
N LEU A 176 -5.88 8.25 -5.50
CA LEU A 176 -7.19 8.37 -4.88
C LEU A 176 -8.25 7.57 -5.64
N ALA A 177 -8.27 7.66 -6.97
CA ALA A 177 -9.17 6.86 -7.80
C ALA A 177 -8.91 5.35 -7.61
N ARG A 178 -7.63 4.95 -7.56
CA ARG A 178 -7.23 3.56 -7.30
C ARG A 178 -7.65 3.07 -5.92
N TYR A 179 -7.51 3.90 -4.90
CA TYR A 179 -8.00 3.64 -3.54
C TYR A 179 -9.52 3.40 -3.53
N GLN A 180 -10.29 4.34 -4.10
CA GLN A 180 -11.76 4.27 -4.14
C GLN A 180 -12.23 3.00 -4.86
N PHE A 181 -11.60 2.67 -5.98
CA PHE A 181 -11.90 1.43 -6.71
C PHE A 181 -11.63 0.19 -5.86
N SER A 182 -10.43 0.12 -5.28
CA SER A 182 -9.93 -1.08 -4.59
C SER A 182 -10.70 -1.35 -3.30
N GLN A 183 -10.94 -0.31 -2.49
CA GLN A 183 -11.73 -0.43 -1.26
C GLN A 183 -13.20 -0.71 -1.58
N GLY A 184 -13.78 -0.04 -2.58
CA GLY A 184 -15.16 -0.28 -3.02
C GLY A 184 -15.35 -1.73 -3.47
N ALA A 185 -14.43 -2.26 -4.29
CA ALA A 185 -14.43 -3.66 -4.69
C ALA A 185 -14.23 -4.63 -3.51
N ALA A 186 -13.42 -4.26 -2.51
CA ALA A 186 -13.25 -5.05 -1.30
C ALA A 186 -14.55 -5.09 -0.46
N TRP A 187 -15.25 -3.96 -0.31
CA TRP A 187 -16.54 -3.89 0.37
C TRP A 187 -17.63 -4.72 -0.33
N LEU A 188 -17.66 -4.75 -1.67
CA LEU A 188 -18.55 -5.66 -2.40
C LEU A 188 -18.30 -7.13 -2.06
N LYS A 189 -17.04 -7.55 -2.00
CA LYS A 189 -16.69 -8.93 -1.62
C LYS A 189 -17.10 -9.26 -0.18
N GLN A 190 -17.18 -8.24 0.69
CA GLN A 190 -17.60 -8.38 2.08
C GLN A 190 -19.13 -8.27 2.27
N GLY A 191 -19.90 -8.02 1.21
CA GLY A 191 -21.35 -7.79 1.28
C GLY A 191 -21.75 -6.43 1.87
N ARG A 192 -20.79 -5.48 1.94
CA ARG A 192 -21.02 -4.10 2.37
C ARG A 192 -21.47 -3.25 1.19
N ASP A 193 -22.59 -3.65 0.59
CA ASP A 193 -22.99 -3.22 -0.74
C ASP A 193 -23.32 -1.73 -0.82
N LEU A 194 -23.88 -1.15 0.27
CA LEU A 194 -24.22 0.28 0.31
C LEU A 194 -22.97 1.16 0.43
N GLU A 195 -22.00 0.77 1.25
CA GLU A 195 -20.73 1.48 1.36
C GLU A 195 -19.92 1.38 0.07
N ALA A 196 -19.86 0.18 -0.51
CA ALA A 196 -19.25 -0.02 -1.82
C ALA A 196 -19.90 0.85 -2.89
N LEU A 197 -21.23 0.87 -2.95
CA LEU A 197 -21.96 1.69 -3.91
C LEU A 197 -21.62 3.17 -3.73
N SER A 198 -21.65 3.69 -2.50
CA SER A 198 -21.33 5.10 -2.25
C SER A 198 -19.93 5.49 -2.72
N LEU A 199 -18.94 4.62 -2.49
CA LEU A 199 -17.56 4.90 -2.88
C LEU A 199 -17.36 4.80 -4.39
N LEU A 200 -17.97 3.81 -5.03
CA LEU A 200 -17.89 3.59 -6.47
C LEU A 200 -18.71 4.61 -7.28
N GLU A 201 -19.78 5.16 -6.70
CA GLU A 201 -20.48 6.33 -7.27
C GLU A 201 -19.57 7.54 -7.29
N SER A 202 -18.92 7.87 -6.17
CA SER A 202 -17.93 8.96 -6.10
C SER A 202 -16.80 8.76 -7.11
N LEU A 203 -16.28 7.54 -7.24
CA LEU A 203 -15.27 7.21 -8.24
C LEU A 203 -15.77 7.46 -9.66
N HIS A 204 -16.96 7.00 -10.01
CA HIS A 204 -17.50 7.15 -11.36
C HIS A 204 -17.85 8.62 -11.69
N GLU A 205 -18.31 9.39 -10.71
CA GLU A 205 -18.62 10.81 -10.89
C GLU A 205 -17.36 11.65 -11.14
N ASN A 206 -16.28 11.38 -10.40
CA ASN A 206 -15.05 12.17 -10.48
C ASN A 206 -14.07 11.63 -11.54
N TYR A 207 -14.07 10.32 -11.78
CA TYR A 207 -13.14 9.63 -12.67
C TYR A 207 -13.88 8.61 -13.57
N PRO A 208 -14.80 9.07 -14.46
CA PRO A 208 -15.67 8.19 -15.24
C PRO A 208 -14.92 7.22 -16.18
N GLU A 209 -13.74 7.63 -16.64
CA GLU A 209 -12.87 6.86 -17.54
C GLU A 209 -11.81 6.02 -16.79
N TYR A 210 -11.90 5.94 -15.45
CA TYR A 210 -10.97 5.14 -14.66
C TYR A 210 -11.04 3.67 -15.04
N VAL A 211 -9.88 3.10 -15.35
CA VAL A 211 -9.65 1.67 -15.62
C VAL A 211 -8.68 1.15 -14.57
N PHE A 212 -9.04 0.04 -13.95
CA PHE A 212 -8.19 -0.60 -12.95
C PHE A 212 -6.92 -1.15 -13.61
N ASP A 213 -5.77 -0.92 -12.98
CA ASP A 213 -4.45 -1.30 -13.48
C ASP A 213 -4.25 -2.83 -13.55
N ALA A 214 -4.83 -3.57 -12.60
CA ALA A 214 -4.68 -5.03 -12.52
C ALA A 214 -5.83 -5.82 -13.19
N GLY A 215 -6.64 -5.21 -14.07
CA GLY A 215 -7.71 -5.93 -14.77
C GLY A 215 -8.48 -5.11 -15.80
N PRO A 216 -9.50 -5.72 -16.44
CA PRO A 216 -10.36 -5.01 -17.41
C PRO A 216 -11.47 -4.18 -16.75
N ASP A 217 -11.56 -4.20 -15.42
CA ASP A 217 -12.63 -3.55 -14.68
C ASP A 217 -12.48 -2.03 -14.72
N THR A 218 -13.60 -1.33 -14.78
CA THR A 218 -13.68 0.13 -14.80
C THR A 218 -14.53 0.63 -13.65
N ALA A 219 -14.47 1.94 -13.37
CA ALA A 219 -15.37 2.56 -12.40
C ALA A 219 -16.84 2.21 -12.67
N LYS A 220 -17.24 2.22 -13.95
CA LYS A 220 -18.61 1.89 -14.36
C LYS A 220 -18.96 0.43 -14.13
N THR A 221 -18.06 -0.52 -14.44
CA THR A 221 -18.39 -1.94 -14.24
C THR A 221 -18.57 -2.26 -12.75
N LYS A 222 -17.71 -1.72 -11.87
CA LYS A 222 -17.85 -1.92 -10.43
C LYS A 222 -19.05 -1.19 -9.83
N LEU A 223 -19.37 0.01 -10.32
CA LEU A 223 -20.61 0.70 -9.95
C LEU A 223 -21.83 -0.16 -10.27
N ASN A 224 -21.88 -0.78 -11.45
CA ASN A 224 -22.98 -1.67 -11.84
C ASN A 224 -23.07 -2.91 -10.94
N GLU A 225 -21.94 -3.53 -10.62
CA GLU A 225 -21.90 -4.67 -9.69
C GLU A 225 -22.45 -4.28 -8.31
N ALA A 226 -22.09 -3.10 -7.79
CA ALA A 226 -22.58 -2.58 -6.52
C ALA A 226 -24.08 -2.28 -6.55
N ALA A 227 -24.54 -1.60 -7.60
CA ALA A 227 -25.94 -1.30 -7.83
C ALA A 227 -26.79 -2.58 -7.88
N ASP A 228 -26.34 -3.59 -8.61
CA ASP A 228 -26.99 -4.88 -8.71
C ASP A 228 -27.06 -5.61 -7.36
N ALA A 229 -26.00 -5.54 -6.55
CA ALA A 229 -25.95 -6.16 -5.22
C ALA A 229 -26.99 -5.51 -4.28
N VAL A 230 -27.02 -4.17 -4.19
CA VAL A 230 -28.00 -3.43 -3.40
C VAL A 230 -29.43 -3.71 -3.88
N LEU A 231 -29.66 -3.73 -5.20
CA LEU A 231 -30.97 -4.01 -5.76
C LEU A 231 -31.43 -5.42 -5.41
N LYS A 232 -30.56 -6.43 -5.55
CA LYS A 232 -30.85 -7.82 -5.16
C LYS A 232 -31.20 -7.92 -3.68
N SER A 233 -30.45 -7.24 -2.80
CA SER A 233 -30.75 -7.17 -1.36
C SER A 233 -32.14 -6.59 -1.07
N TYR A 234 -32.51 -5.47 -1.72
CA TYR A 234 -33.86 -4.92 -1.54
C TYR A 234 -34.96 -5.83 -2.06
N LEU A 235 -34.72 -6.55 -3.17
CA LEU A 235 -35.69 -7.49 -3.71
C LEU A 235 -35.84 -8.74 -2.83
N SER A 236 -34.73 -9.30 -2.31
CA SER A 236 -34.78 -10.44 -1.39
C SER A 236 -35.50 -10.09 -0.09
N ASP A 237 -35.31 -8.86 0.39
CA ASP A 237 -35.95 -8.34 1.60
C ASP A 237 -37.41 -7.91 1.36
N GLN A 238 -37.95 -8.11 0.16
CA GLN A 238 -39.29 -7.66 -0.26
C GLN A 238 -39.52 -6.14 -0.12
N LYS A 239 -38.44 -5.35 -0.11
CA LYS A 239 -38.44 -3.88 -0.06
C LYS A 239 -38.69 -3.29 -1.45
N ILE A 240 -39.80 -3.67 -2.10
CA ILE A 240 -40.09 -3.36 -3.52
C ILE A 240 -40.13 -1.86 -3.83
N VAL A 241 -40.66 -1.05 -2.90
CA VAL A 241 -40.71 0.41 -3.08
C VAL A 241 -39.30 1.01 -3.10
N LEU A 242 -38.40 0.52 -2.24
CA LEU A 242 -37.01 0.97 -2.20
C LEU A 242 -36.27 0.52 -3.45
N ALA A 243 -36.40 -0.75 -3.85
CA ALA A 243 -35.85 -1.26 -5.10
C ALA A 243 -36.24 -0.41 -6.32
N ARG A 244 -37.52 -0.06 -6.44
CA ARG A 244 -38.01 0.79 -7.54
C ARG A 244 -37.40 2.19 -7.50
N ARG A 245 -37.47 2.88 -6.35
CA ARG A 245 -36.93 4.24 -6.22
C ARG A 245 -35.42 4.27 -6.47
N PHE A 246 -34.72 3.26 -5.98
CA PHE A 246 -33.29 3.10 -6.15
C PHE A 246 -32.90 2.93 -7.62
N SER A 247 -33.54 1.99 -8.33
CA SER A 247 -33.30 1.79 -9.77
C SER A 247 -33.60 3.05 -10.59
N GLN A 248 -34.69 3.76 -10.28
CA GLN A 248 -35.01 5.03 -10.94
C GLN A 248 -33.95 6.11 -10.72
N ARG A 249 -33.34 6.17 -9.52
CA ARG A 249 -32.24 7.10 -9.24
C ARG A 249 -31.00 6.73 -10.06
N LEU A 250 -30.59 5.48 -10.07
CA LEU A 250 -29.38 5.04 -10.78
C LEU A 250 -29.46 5.32 -12.28
N ILE A 251 -30.59 4.96 -12.91
CA ILE A 251 -30.83 5.23 -14.34
C ILE A 251 -30.75 6.73 -14.62
N LYS A 252 -31.32 7.55 -13.72
CA LYS A 252 -31.34 9.01 -13.89
C LYS A 252 -29.96 9.63 -13.70
N THR A 253 -29.19 9.18 -12.71
CA THR A 253 -27.94 9.84 -12.30
C THR A 253 -26.74 9.32 -13.10
N HIS A 254 -26.67 8.02 -13.36
CA HIS A 254 -25.47 7.37 -13.90
C HIS A 254 -25.75 6.61 -15.22
N GLY A 255 -27.01 6.51 -15.65
CA GLY A 255 -27.39 5.80 -16.88
C GLY A 255 -27.14 4.29 -16.80
N VAL A 256 -27.19 3.74 -15.58
CA VAL A 256 -27.00 2.32 -15.26
C VAL A 256 -28.17 1.76 -14.48
#